data_AF-A0A7S2AIL4-F1
#
_entry.id   AF-A0A7S2AIL4-F1
#
_cell.length_a   1.000
_cell.length_b   1.000
_cell.length_c   1.000
_cell.angle_alpha   90.00
_cell.angle_beta   90.00
_cell.angle_gamma   90.00
#
_symmetry.space_group_name_H-M   'P 1'
#
loop_
_entity.id
_entity.type
_entity.pdbx_description
1 polymer ?
#
loop_
_entity_poly.entity_id
_entity_poly.type
_entity_poly.pdbx_seq_one_letter_code
_entity_poly.pdbx_strand_id
1 'polypeptide(L)'
;TSHSHSHEHSRKADLTSERLGIKNFVYTAQRPFKESRLLSDVIDHWPIPMKATLDLDDFQNSNRQLGGAPASVEMDLQTMSPFGSVLRSKGWVSLDRFPDRDVFWSHAGCHFGLELAPEWKRDSESEARDAVTGDADNKKPPQELVFIGIDMDEDAIRGALDDCLMSDFEMEKALKNKERAAASAISEANIARGPLRYEVGDNVEAYTEHGWTRGQVVALNYREDDWDVDRVAPYQIMLDDSTLIFAPLDDDRVVRKAL
;
A
#
# COMPACT_ATOMS: atom_id res chain seq x y z
N THR A 1 -61.17 19.43 -16.95
CA THR A 1 -60.14 20.47 -17.22
C THR A 1 -58.78 19.85 -16.98
N SER A 2 -58.02 19.56 -18.04
CA SER A 2 -56.68 19.00 -17.95
C SER A 2 -55.67 20.12 -17.67
N HIS A 3 -54.90 20.00 -16.60
CA HIS A 3 -53.83 20.93 -16.28
C HIS A 3 -52.53 20.46 -16.92
N SER A 4 -52.07 21.20 -17.92
CA SER A 4 -50.74 21.08 -18.52
C SER A 4 -49.77 21.94 -17.70
N HIS A 5 -48.78 21.30 -17.08
CA HIS A 5 -47.69 21.99 -16.41
C HIS A 5 -46.51 22.10 -17.38
N SER A 6 -46.28 23.31 -17.89
CA SER A 6 -45.05 23.67 -18.60
C SER A 6 -43.93 23.85 -17.59
N HIS A 7 -42.92 22.98 -17.64
CA HIS A 7 -41.67 23.19 -16.91
C HIS A 7 -40.78 24.11 -17.74
N GLU A 8 -40.61 25.34 -17.24
CA GLU A 8 -39.63 26.30 -17.71
C GLU A 8 -38.25 25.85 -17.21
N HIS A 9 -37.40 25.37 -18.13
CA HIS A 9 -36.02 25.03 -17.82
C HIS A 9 -35.24 26.34 -17.56
N SER A 10 -35.17 26.73 -16.29
CA SER A 10 -34.15 27.68 -15.81
C SER A 10 -32.78 27.23 -16.32
N ARG A 11 -32.06 28.19 -16.92
CA ARG A 11 -30.80 28.02 -17.65
C ARG A 11 -29.86 27.11 -16.86
N LYS A 12 -29.55 25.91 -17.38
CA LYS A 12 -28.42 25.14 -16.89
C LYS A 12 -27.18 26.01 -17.09
N ALA A 13 -26.61 26.52 -16.00
CA ALA A 13 -25.28 27.08 -16.04
C ALA A 13 -24.37 26.02 -16.68
N ASP A 14 -23.61 26.42 -17.67
CA ASP A 14 -22.67 25.53 -18.34
C ASP A 14 -21.47 25.32 -17.38
N LEU A 15 -21.52 24.20 -16.64
CA LEU A 15 -20.68 23.80 -15.50
C LEU A 15 -19.48 22.95 -15.95
N THR A 16 -18.73 23.39 -16.96
CA THR A 16 -17.51 22.67 -17.34
C THR A 16 -16.42 22.87 -16.30
N SER A 17 -15.57 21.86 -16.08
CA SER A 17 -14.44 21.92 -15.14
C SER A 17 -13.50 23.10 -15.44
N GLU A 18 -13.33 23.44 -16.73
CA GLU A 18 -12.53 24.57 -17.18
C GLU A 18 -13.10 25.93 -16.74
N ARG A 19 -14.43 26.10 -16.77
CA ARG A 19 -15.09 27.33 -16.31
C ARG A 19 -15.13 27.46 -14.79
N LEU A 20 -15.12 26.33 -14.08
CA LEU A 20 -15.08 26.26 -12.63
C LEU A 20 -13.65 26.35 -12.05
N GLY A 21 -12.62 26.32 -12.90
CA GLY A 21 -11.22 26.35 -12.48
C GLY A 21 -10.74 25.06 -11.80
N ILE A 22 -11.49 23.95 -11.96
CA ILE A 22 -11.16 22.68 -11.32
C ILE A 22 -9.98 22.04 -12.06
N LYS A 23 -8.89 21.80 -11.33
CA LYS A 23 -7.68 21.14 -11.80
C LYS A 23 -7.47 19.82 -11.07
N ASN A 24 -6.64 18.98 -11.66
CA ASN A 24 -6.21 17.73 -11.06
C ASN A 24 -4.72 17.51 -11.31
N PHE A 25 -4.07 16.81 -10.40
CA PHE A 25 -2.72 16.29 -10.61
C PHE A 25 -2.58 14.93 -9.92
N VAL A 26 -1.57 14.18 -10.37
CA VAL A 26 -1.22 12.88 -9.80
C VAL A 26 0.10 13.00 -9.06
N TYR A 27 0.10 12.63 -7.78
CA TYR A 27 1.30 12.44 -6.98
C TYR A 27 1.72 10.97 -7.04
N THR A 28 3.00 10.74 -7.32
CA THR A 28 3.59 9.39 -7.31
C THR A 28 4.86 9.38 -6.47
N ALA A 29 5.07 8.32 -5.70
CA ALA A 29 6.31 8.10 -4.98
C ALA A 29 6.64 6.61 -4.87
N GLN A 30 7.93 6.29 -4.83
CA GLN A 30 8.41 4.90 -4.69
C GLN A 30 8.52 4.45 -3.23
N ARG A 31 8.75 5.41 -2.31
CA ARG A 31 8.93 5.12 -0.89
C ARG A 31 7.57 5.11 -0.19
N PRO A 32 7.38 4.23 0.81
CA PRO A 32 6.20 4.30 1.67
C PRO A 32 6.22 5.59 2.51
N PHE A 33 5.03 6.04 2.90
CA PHE A 33 4.90 7.06 3.94
C PHE A 33 5.18 6.47 5.32
N LYS A 34 5.74 7.31 6.19
CA LYS A 34 5.75 7.09 7.62
C LYS A 34 4.36 7.44 8.16
N GLU A 35 3.60 6.45 8.64
CA GLU A 35 2.21 6.62 9.09
C GLU A 35 2.10 7.78 10.09
N SER A 36 3.01 7.85 11.05
CA SER A 36 2.97 8.89 12.08
C SER A 36 3.08 10.30 11.52
N ARG A 37 3.98 10.52 10.54
CA ARG A 37 4.17 11.84 9.90
C ARG A 37 2.98 12.18 9.01
N LEU A 38 2.50 11.20 8.23
CA LEU A 38 1.33 11.40 7.37
C LEU A 38 0.10 11.81 8.20
N LEU A 39 -0.15 11.13 9.32
CA LEU A 39 -1.28 11.46 10.18
C LEU A 39 -1.10 12.82 10.86
N SER A 40 0.05 13.06 11.52
CA SER A 40 0.25 14.29 12.30
C SER A 40 0.43 15.52 11.43
N ASP A 41 1.15 15.43 10.31
CA ASP A 41 1.63 16.60 9.58
C ASP A 41 0.69 16.94 8.41
N VAL A 42 -0.01 15.95 7.86
CA VAL A 42 -0.95 16.13 6.74
C VAL A 42 -2.41 15.99 7.18
N ILE A 43 -2.81 14.84 7.75
CA ILE A 43 -4.23 14.54 8.00
C ILE A 43 -4.82 15.42 9.10
N ASP A 44 -4.15 15.56 10.23
CA ASP A 44 -4.64 16.35 11.37
C ASP A 44 -4.76 17.84 11.06
N HIS A 45 -3.98 18.33 10.08
CA HIS A 45 -4.00 19.71 9.62
C HIS A 45 -4.83 19.91 8.35
N TRP A 46 -5.44 18.86 7.81
CA TRP A 46 -6.28 18.98 6.62
C TRP A 46 -7.63 19.58 7.03
N PRO A 47 -7.98 20.79 6.55
CA PRO A 47 -9.26 21.39 6.86
C PRO A 47 -10.35 20.73 6.00
N ILE A 48 -10.81 19.55 6.42
CA ILE A 48 -11.87 18.81 5.75
C ILE A 48 -13.19 19.58 5.95
N PRO A 49 -13.84 20.10 4.89
CA PRO A 49 -15.06 20.88 5.03
C PRO A 49 -16.16 20.06 5.71
N MET A 50 -16.77 20.54 6.79
CA MET A 50 -17.79 19.78 7.54
C MET A 50 -19.15 19.64 6.81
N LYS A 51 -19.32 20.23 5.63
CA LYS A 51 -20.62 20.25 4.92
C LYS A 51 -20.79 19.01 4.03
N ALA A 52 -21.98 18.41 4.08
CA ALA A 52 -22.38 17.28 3.21
C ALA A 52 -22.63 17.68 1.75
N THR A 53 -22.70 18.99 1.45
CA THR A 53 -22.88 19.53 0.10
C THR A 53 -21.69 20.44 -0.20
N LEU A 54 -20.96 20.11 -1.27
CA LEU A 54 -19.89 20.94 -1.80
C LEU A 54 -20.53 22.14 -2.50
N ASP A 55 -20.46 23.32 -1.87
CA ASP A 55 -20.77 24.57 -2.54
C ASP A 55 -19.48 25.15 -3.15
N LEU A 56 -19.44 25.28 -4.47
CA LEU A 56 -18.27 25.80 -5.17
C LEU A 56 -18.06 27.30 -4.91
N ASP A 57 -19.13 28.02 -4.54
CA ASP A 57 -19.06 29.45 -4.22
C ASP A 57 -18.33 29.70 -2.89
N ASP A 58 -18.35 28.75 -1.95
CA ASP A 58 -17.60 28.82 -0.68
C ASP A 58 -16.08 28.86 -0.92
N PHE A 59 -15.59 28.15 -1.95
CA PHE A 59 -14.16 28.10 -2.32
C PHE A 59 -13.70 29.29 -3.17
N GLN A 60 -14.58 29.85 -3.99
CA GLN A 60 -14.24 31.01 -4.83
C GLN A 60 -14.22 32.33 -4.04
N ASN A 61 -15.03 32.43 -2.99
CA ASN A 61 -15.11 33.64 -2.16
C ASN A 61 -13.97 33.77 -1.14
N SER A 62 -13.46 32.65 -0.62
CA SER A 62 -12.29 32.63 0.28
C SER A 62 -11.02 33.13 -0.43
N ASN A 63 -10.84 32.84 -1.72
CA ASN A 63 -9.66 33.24 -2.49
C ASN A 63 -9.72 34.70 -3.02
N ARG A 64 -10.84 35.41 -2.87
CA ARG A 64 -11.04 36.78 -3.40
C ARG A 64 -10.73 37.91 -2.41
N GLN A 65 -10.45 37.60 -1.14
CA GLN A 65 -10.31 38.60 -0.08
C GLN A 65 -8.91 39.23 0.05
N LEU A 66 -8.13 39.29 -1.04
CA LEU A 66 -6.97 40.18 -1.15
C LEU A 66 -7.43 41.60 -1.54
N GLY A 67 -8.12 42.31 -0.63
CA GLY A 67 -8.47 43.71 -0.91
C GLY A 67 -9.59 44.37 -0.10
N GLY A 68 -9.72 44.14 1.21
CA GLY A 68 -10.66 44.91 2.04
C GLY A 68 -10.63 44.54 3.51
N ALA A 69 -10.70 45.55 4.40
CA ALA A 69 -10.56 45.47 5.86
C ALA A 69 -11.56 44.50 6.57
N PRO A 70 -11.30 44.10 7.83
CA PRO A 70 -11.70 42.80 8.36
C PRO A 70 -13.15 42.78 8.86
N ALA A 71 -13.90 41.79 8.41
CA ALA A 71 -15.19 41.42 8.97
C ALA A 71 -15.17 39.93 9.26
N SER A 72 -15.15 39.59 10.55
CA SER A 72 -15.08 38.23 11.14
C SER A 72 -13.88 37.39 10.72
N VAL A 73 -13.21 36.77 11.69
CA VAL A 73 -12.12 35.81 11.47
C VAL A 73 -12.71 34.52 10.88
N GLU A 74 -13.11 34.54 9.62
CA GLU A 74 -13.18 33.32 8.82
C GLU A 74 -11.74 33.00 8.47
N MET A 75 -11.18 32.01 9.19
CA MET A 75 -9.82 31.51 9.00
C MET A 75 -9.65 31.09 7.53
N ASP A 76 -8.68 31.70 6.86
CA ASP A 76 -8.30 31.34 5.50
C ASP A 76 -7.79 29.88 5.50
N LEU A 77 -8.59 28.98 4.92
CA LEU A 77 -8.32 27.54 4.88
C LEU A 77 -7.03 27.20 4.13
N GLN A 78 -6.54 28.09 3.24
CA GLN A 78 -5.24 27.94 2.58
C GLN A 78 -4.06 28.31 3.49
N THR A 79 -4.26 29.23 4.45
CA THR A 79 -3.18 29.63 5.38
C THR A 79 -2.85 28.59 6.46
N MET A 80 -3.70 27.58 6.68
CA MET A 80 -3.45 26.53 7.68
C MET A 80 -2.86 25.25 7.08
N SER A 81 -3.13 24.96 5.79
CA SER A 81 -2.68 23.74 5.14
C SER A 81 -2.69 23.86 3.61
N PRO A 82 -1.67 23.33 2.91
CA PRO A 82 -1.65 23.30 1.44
C PRO A 82 -2.80 22.47 0.84
N PHE A 83 -3.46 21.65 1.66
CA PHE A 83 -4.59 20.82 1.25
C PHE A 83 -5.95 21.52 1.31
N GLY A 84 -6.02 22.77 1.78
CA GLY A 84 -7.29 23.49 1.98
C GLY A 84 -8.10 23.73 0.70
N SER A 85 -7.44 23.79 -0.45
CA SER A 85 -8.04 23.90 -1.79
C SER A 85 -8.45 22.56 -2.43
N VAL A 86 -8.17 21.43 -1.77
CA VAL A 86 -8.49 20.09 -2.30
C VAL A 86 -9.95 19.74 -2.05
N LEU A 87 -10.69 19.47 -3.13
CA LEU A 87 -12.09 19.08 -3.08
C LEU A 87 -12.29 17.57 -2.87
N ARG A 88 -11.42 16.77 -3.50
CA ARG A 88 -11.41 15.31 -3.36
C ARG A 88 -10.04 14.75 -3.69
N SER A 89 -9.72 13.60 -3.12
CA SER A 89 -8.55 12.82 -3.50
C SER A 89 -8.79 11.34 -3.34
N LYS A 90 -8.08 10.52 -4.12
CA LYS A 90 -8.15 9.07 -4.01
C LYS A 90 -6.85 8.43 -4.50
N GLY A 91 -6.58 7.21 -4.07
CA GLY A 91 -5.51 6.41 -4.65
C GLY A 91 -4.98 5.35 -3.71
N TRP A 92 -3.80 4.85 -4.03
CA TRP A 92 -3.15 3.77 -3.29
C TRP A 92 -1.88 4.30 -2.64
N VAL A 93 -1.73 4.07 -1.34
CA VAL A 93 -0.55 4.46 -0.57
C VAL A 93 0.07 3.24 0.10
N SER A 94 1.39 3.29 0.28
CA SER A 94 2.12 2.34 1.11
C SER A 94 2.46 2.99 2.43
N LEU A 95 2.24 2.28 3.54
CA LEU A 95 2.56 2.76 4.88
C LEU A 95 3.61 1.86 5.52
N ASP A 96 4.52 2.45 6.28
CA ASP A 96 5.56 1.72 7.03
C ASP A 96 5.00 0.68 8.00
N ARG A 97 3.82 0.96 8.59
CA ARG A 97 3.11 0.05 9.50
C ARG A 97 2.57 -1.21 8.82
N PHE A 98 2.27 -1.12 7.53
CA PHE A 98 1.69 -2.20 6.74
C PHE A 98 2.55 -2.46 5.50
N PRO A 99 3.80 -2.91 5.66
CA PRO A 99 4.78 -2.93 4.57
C PRO A 99 4.38 -3.88 3.42
N ASP A 100 3.62 -4.93 3.74
CA ASP A 100 3.21 -5.97 2.80
C ASP A 100 1.75 -5.80 2.35
N ARG A 101 1.11 -4.68 2.69
CA ARG A 101 -0.27 -4.38 2.28
C ARG A 101 -0.37 -3.01 1.64
N ASP A 102 -1.42 -2.83 0.86
CA ASP A 102 -1.80 -1.52 0.36
C ASP A 102 -2.88 -0.90 1.20
N VAL A 103 -2.87 0.43 1.22
CA VAL A 103 -3.89 1.22 1.87
C VAL A 103 -4.56 2.07 0.81
N PHE A 104 -5.87 1.92 0.69
CA PHE A 104 -6.70 2.76 -0.15
C PHE A 104 -6.98 4.08 0.57
N TRP A 105 -6.60 5.16 -0.10
CA TRP A 105 -6.85 6.53 0.31
C TRP A 105 -8.14 7.01 -0.37
N SER A 106 -9.07 7.56 0.42
CA SER A 106 -10.29 8.17 -0.11
C SER A 106 -10.65 9.44 0.65
N HIS A 107 -10.89 10.52 -0.09
CA HIS A 107 -11.34 11.80 0.44
C HIS A 107 -12.38 12.42 -0.49
N ALA A 108 -13.54 12.78 0.04
CA ALA A 108 -14.55 13.55 -0.68
C ALA A 108 -15.44 14.34 0.29
N GLY A 109 -15.54 15.66 0.11
CA GLY A 109 -16.35 16.52 0.97
C GLY A 109 -15.87 16.43 2.42
N CYS A 110 -16.76 16.03 3.34
CA CYS A 110 -16.43 15.89 4.76
C CYS A 110 -15.84 14.53 5.18
N HIS A 111 -15.62 13.61 4.23
CA HIS A 111 -15.22 12.24 4.54
C HIS A 111 -13.78 11.98 4.10
N PHE A 112 -12.97 11.46 5.02
CA PHE A 112 -11.63 10.95 4.78
C PHE A 112 -11.50 9.53 5.32
N GLY A 113 -10.82 8.65 4.59
CA GLY A 113 -10.62 7.25 4.98
C GLY A 113 -9.32 6.67 4.44
N LEU A 114 -8.69 5.84 5.28
CA LEU A 114 -7.60 4.93 4.95
C LEU A 114 -8.09 3.51 5.19
N GLU A 115 -8.21 2.71 4.13
CA GLU A 115 -8.73 1.36 4.20
C GLU A 115 -7.67 0.35 3.75
N LEU A 116 -7.39 -0.68 4.55
CA LEU A 116 -6.49 -1.75 4.12
C LEU A 116 -7.09 -2.48 2.92
N ALA A 117 -6.29 -2.66 1.87
CA ALA A 117 -6.66 -3.46 0.74
C ALA A 117 -6.95 -4.90 1.19
N PRO A 118 -8.02 -5.54 0.67
CA PRO A 118 -8.19 -6.98 0.79
C PRO A 118 -6.99 -7.70 0.15
N GLU A 119 -6.58 -8.83 0.71
CA GLU A 119 -5.37 -9.58 0.30
C GLU A 119 -5.32 -9.98 -1.19
N TRP A 120 -6.45 -9.98 -1.89
CA TRP A 120 -6.61 -10.52 -3.26
C TRP A 120 -6.72 -9.46 -4.38
N LYS A 121 -6.48 -8.17 -4.10
CA LYS A 121 -6.85 -7.06 -5.01
C LYS A 121 -5.73 -6.46 -5.85
N ARG A 122 -4.46 -6.76 -5.59
CA ARG A 122 -3.34 -6.25 -6.40
C ARG A 122 -2.82 -7.24 -7.45
N ASP A 123 -3.20 -8.52 -7.36
CA ASP A 123 -2.66 -9.56 -8.24
C ASP A 123 -3.25 -9.59 -9.65
N SER A 124 -4.45 -9.06 -9.94
CA SER A 124 -5.03 -9.31 -11.27
C SER A 124 -4.59 -8.34 -12.40
N GLU A 125 -4.02 -7.18 -12.09
CA GLU A 125 -3.57 -6.20 -13.11
C GLU A 125 -2.10 -5.78 -13.00
N SER A 126 -1.44 -5.98 -11.85
CA SER A 126 -0.03 -5.64 -11.67
C SER A 126 0.92 -6.70 -12.24
N GLU A 127 0.57 -7.99 -12.09
CA GLU A 127 1.30 -9.12 -12.70
C GLU A 127 1.43 -8.98 -14.23
N ALA A 128 0.45 -8.35 -14.89
CA ALA A 128 0.47 -8.14 -16.34
C ALA A 128 1.47 -7.07 -16.80
N ARG A 129 1.94 -6.17 -15.91
CA ARG A 129 2.96 -5.15 -16.24
C ARG A 129 4.37 -5.65 -15.97
N ASP A 130 4.54 -6.52 -14.97
CA ASP A 130 5.86 -7.02 -14.56
C ASP A 130 6.40 -8.11 -15.50
N ALA A 131 5.52 -8.84 -16.20
CA ALA A 131 5.92 -9.85 -17.19
C ALA A 131 6.63 -9.30 -18.45
N VAL A 132 6.62 -7.98 -18.70
CA VAL A 132 7.18 -7.39 -19.94
C VAL A 132 8.61 -6.86 -19.76
N THR A 133 9.12 -6.67 -18.54
CA THR A 133 10.45 -6.03 -18.33
C THR A 133 11.54 -6.93 -17.76
N GLY A 134 11.24 -8.15 -17.32
CA GLY A 134 12.27 -9.14 -16.99
C GLY A 134 13.21 -8.76 -15.84
N ASP A 135 12.87 -7.76 -15.04
CA ASP A 135 13.56 -7.42 -13.79
C ASP A 135 12.80 -8.12 -12.65
N ALA A 136 13.41 -9.17 -12.10
CA ALA A 136 12.91 -9.94 -10.96
C ALA A 136 13.02 -9.20 -9.61
N ASP A 137 13.21 -7.88 -9.63
CA ASP A 137 13.02 -7.05 -8.46
C ASP A 137 11.53 -6.74 -8.40
N ASN A 138 10.82 -7.48 -7.54
CA ASN A 138 9.43 -7.32 -7.14
C ASN A 138 9.17 -5.91 -6.55
N LYS A 139 9.31 -4.86 -7.37
CA LYS A 139 9.06 -3.47 -7.03
C LYS A 139 7.57 -3.28 -7.05
N LYS A 140 6.96 -3.44 -5.89
CA LYS A 140 5.62 -2.94 -5.59
C LYS A 140 5.44 -1.60 -6.32
N PRO A 141 4.49 -1.50 -7.27
CA PRO A 141 4.30 -0.27 -8.04
C PRO A 141 4.22 0.97 -7.12
N PRO A 142 4.73 2.12 -7.56
CA PRO A 142 4.74 3.34 -6.76
C PRO A 142 3.35 3.66 -6.21
N GLN A 143 3.30 4.24 -5.01
CA GLN A 143 2.06 4.81 -4.50
C GLN A 143 1.62 5.96 -5.41
N GLU A 144 0.31 6.05 -5.64
CA GLU A 144 -0.31 6.96 -6.59
C GLU A 144 -1.55 7.58 -5.96
N LEU A 145 -1.60 8.91 -5.92
CA LEU A 145 -2.72 9.69 -5.42
C LEU A 145 -3.14 10.71 -6.46
N VAL A 146 -4.43 10.78 -6.76
CA VAL A 146 -4.99 11.88 -7.55
C VAL A 146 -5.63 12.90 -6.62
N PHE A 147 -5.27 14.17 -6.81
CA PHE A 147 -5.86 15.32 -6.12
C PHE A 147 -6.66 16.14 -7.10
N ILE A 148 -7.84 16.60 -6.68
CA ILE A 148 -8.75 17.41 -7.49
C ILE A 148 -9.22 18.59 -6.64
N GLY A 149 -9.09 19.80 -7.17
CA GLY A 149 -9.38 21.02 -6.42
C GLY A 149 -9.32 22.27 -7.29
N ILE A 150 -9.54 23.42 -6.68
CA ILE A 150 -9.52 24.74 -7.32
C ILE A 150 -8.40 25.55 -6.67
N ASP A 151 -7.56 26.20 -7.47
CA ASP A 151 -6.43 27.00 -6.98
C ASP A 151 -5.50 26.25 -6.00
N MET A 152 -5.29 24.95 -6.27
CA MET A 152 -4.35 24.13 -5.51
C MET A 152 -2.91 24.57 -5.72
N ASP A 153 -2.17 24.71 -4.62
CA ASP A 153 -0.72 24.78 -4.62
C ASP A 153 -0.13 23.36 -4.73
N GLU A 154 0.02 22.89 -5.98
CA GLU A 154 0.52 21.54 -6.26
C GLU A 154 1.91 21.30 -5.66
N ASP A 155 2.82 22.27 -5.73
CA ASP A 155 4.19 22.13 -5.23
C ASP A 155 4.20 22.02 -3.69
N ALA A 156 3.39 22.82 -2.99
CA ALA A 156 3.27 22.72 -1.54
C ALA A 156 2.62 21.40 -1.09
N ILE A 157 1.62 20.89 -1.82
CA ILE A 157 1.02 19.58 -1.53
C ILE A 157 2.06 18.47 -1.74
N ARG A 158 2.81 18.50 -2.85
CA ARG A 158 3.89 17.53 -3.11
C ARG A 158 4.94 17.55 -2.02
N GLY A 159 5.41 18.73 -1.63
CA GLY A 159 6.40 18.89 -0.56
C GLY A 159 5.92 18.31 0.77
N ALA A 160 4.68 18.60 1.17
CA ALA A 160 4.11 18.06 2.41
C ALA A 160 3.98 16.53 2.39
N LEU A 161 3.65 15.93 1.24
CA LEU A 161 3.65 14.48 1.09
C LEU A 161 5.08 13.91 1.09
N ASP A 162 6.02 14.53 0.37
CA ASP A 162 7.41 14.10 0.30
C ASP A 162 8.07 14.10 1.69
N ASP A 163 7.76 15.11 2.51
CA ASP A 163 8.20 15.20 3.91
C ASP A 163 7.67 14.07 4.80
N CYS A 164 6.64 13.34 4.36
CA CYS A 164 6.12 12.15 5.02
C CYS A 164 6.79 10.85 4.56
N LEU A 165 7.62 10.85 3.52
CA LEU A 165 8.25 9.63 3.00
C LEU A 165 9.32 9.08 3.95
N MET A 166 9.44 7.75 4.03
CA MET A 166 10.51 7.11 4.78
C MET A 166 11.89 7.52 4.26
N SER A 167 12.78 7.85 5.19
CA SER A 167 14.19 8.06 4.90
C SER A 167 14.92 6.73 4.63
N ASP A 168 16.10 6.80 4.02
CA ASP A 168 16.92 5.60 3.76
C ASP A 168 17.26 4.86 5.06
N PHE A 169 17.56 5.60 6.13
CA PHE A 169 17.83 5.02 7.44
C PHE A 169 16.62 4.28 8.02
N GLU A 170 15.42 4.83 7.89
CA GLU A 170 14.19 4.18 8.35
C GLU A 170 13.88 2.92 7.55
N MET A 171 14.09 2.95 6.23
CA MET A 171 13.93 1.80 5.34
C MET A 171 14.91 0.68 5.71
N GLU A 172 16.19 1.00 5.89
CA GLU A 172 17.22 0.02 6.29
C GLU A 172 16.90 -0.60 7.66
N LYS A 173 16.44 0.21 8.61
CA LYS A 173 16.02 -0.27 9.92
C LYS A 173 14.81 -1.21 9.82
N ALA A 174 13.84 -0.92 8.96
CA ALA A 174 12.68 -1.77 8.74
C ALA A 174 13.07 -3.14 8.16
N LEU A 175 14.01 -3.17 7.20
CA LEU A 175 14.54 -4.41 6.64
C LEU A 175 15.23 -5.27 7.69
N LYS A 176 16.14 -4.69 8.48
CA LYS A 176 16.83 -5.40 9.59
C LYS A 176 15.84 -5.95 10.63
N ASN A 177 14.77 -5.21 10.93
CA ASN A 177 13.74 -5.66 11.84
C ASN A 177 12.96 -6.86 11.28
N LYS A 178 12.64 -6.85 9.98
CA LYS A 178 11.99 -7.99 9.30
C LYS A 178 12.88 -9.24 9.35
N GLU A 179 14.16 -9.11 9.02
CA GLU A 179 15.14 -10.21 9.10
C GLU A 179 15.24 -10.80 10.50
N ARG A 180 15.31 -9.94 11.52
CA ARG A 180 15.38 -10.36 12.92
C ARG A 180 14.10 -11.05 13.39
N ALA A 181 12.93 -10.55 12.96
CA ALA A 181 11.64 -11.17 13.25
C ALA A 181 11.54 -12.57 12.61
N ALA A 182 11.95 -12.70 11.34
CA ALA A 182 12.00 -14.00 10.65
C ALA A 182 12.95 -14.98 11.35
N ALA A 183 14.15 -14.54 11.74
CA ALA A 183 15.09 -15.37 12.50
C ALA A 183 14.53 -15.81 13.86
N SER A 184 13.80 -14.92 14.55
CA SER A 184 13.13 -15.26 15.82
C SER A 184 12.02 -16.28 15.63
N ALA A 185 11.18 -16.12 14.60
CA ALA A 185 10.11 -17.06 14.28
C ALA A 185 10.66 -18.45 13.94
N ILE A 186 11.76 -18.53 13.18
CA ILE A 186 12.47 -19.79 12.90
C ILE A 186 12.99 -20.41 14.20
N SER A 187 13.60 -19.60 15.09
CA SER A 187 14.09 -20.08 16.38
C SER A 187 12.95 -20.65 17.25
N GLU A 188 11.81 -19.99 17.31
CA GLU A 188 10.64 -20.44 18.09
C GLU A 188 10.04 -21.72 17.50
N ALA A 189 9.91 -21.80 16.17
CA ALA A 189 9.46 -23.01 15.48
C ALA A 189 10.40 -24.20 15.76
N ASN A 190 11.72 -23.96 15.77
CA ASN A 190 12.71 -24.99 16.11
C ASN A 190 12.62 -25.44 17.57
N ILE A 191 12.38 -24.53 18.52
CA ILE A 191 12.17 -24.90 19.93
C ILE A 191 10.94 -25.81 20.07
N ALA A 192 9.85 -25.50 19.36
CA ALA A 192 8.63 -26.30 19.42
C ALA A 192 8.77 -27.69 18.77
N ARG A 193 9.53 -27.81 17.69
CA ARG A 193 9.72 -29.07 16.93
C ARG A 193 10.87 -29.93 17.44
N GLY A 194 11.82 -29.34 18.16
CA GLY A 194 13.09 -29.98 18.49
C GLY A 194 14.13 -29.87 17.36
N PRO A 195 15.36 -30.33 17.60
CA PRO A 195 16.43 -30.27 16.60
C PRO A 195 16.11 -31.14 15.38
N LEU A 196 16.39 -30.63 14.18
CA LEU A 196 16.23 -31.36 12.93
C LEU A 196 17.18 -32.56 12.87
N ARG A 197 16.70 -33.67 12.29
CA ARG A 197 17.46 -34.94 12.16
C ARG A 197 18.57 -34.92 11.11
N TYR A 198 18.49 -34.05 10.10
CA TYR A 198 19.43 -33.98 8.97
C TYR A 198 20.02 -32.57 8.80
N GLU A 199 21.25 -32.50 8.30
CA GLU A 199 21.97 -31.25 8.01
C GLU A 199 22.03 -30.97 6.50
N VAL A 200 22.37 -29.73 6.13
CA VAL A 200 22.65 -29.40 4.71
C VAL A 200 23.81 -30.25 4.22
N GLY A 201 23.61 -30.92 3.08
CA GLY A 201 24.55 -31.86 2.48
C GLY A 201 24.25 -33.33 2.78
N ASP A 202 23.37 -33.64 3.74
CA ASP A 202 22.99 -35.02 4.01
C ASP A 202 22.19 -35.63 2.86
N ASN A 203 22.50 -36.90 2.57
CA ASN A 203 21.75 -37.69 1.60
C ASN A 203 20.52 -38.31 2.27
N VAL A 204 19.36 -38.03 1.70
CA VAL A 204 18.05 -38.49 2.21
C VAL A 204 17.24 -39.12 1.07
N GLU A 205 16.24 -39.90 1.45
CA GLU A 205 15.14 -40.26 0.56
C GLU A 205 13.91 -39.46 0.98
N ALA A 206 13.26 -38.83 0.01
CA ALA A 206 12.03 -38.08 0.19
C ALA A 206 10.86 -38.82 -0.46
N TYR A 207 9.69 -38.75 0.18
CA TYR A 207 8.49 -39.36 -0.36
C TYR A 207 7.82 -38.42 -1.38
N THR A 208 7.77 -38.86 -2.64
CA THR A 208 7.21 -38.12 -3.78
C THR A 208 6.00 -38.85 -4.37
N GLU A 209 5.35 -38.26 -5.37
CA GLU A 209 4.29 -38.93 -6.14
C GLU A 209 4.76 -40.23 -6.81
N HIS A 210 6.06 -40.35 -7.07
CA HIS A 210 6.68 -41.52 -7.68
C HIS A 210 7.28 -42.49 -6.64
N GLY A 211 6.99 -42.29 -5.35
CA GLY A 211 7.54 -43.06 -4.24
C GLY A 211 8.79 -42.42 -3.64
N TRP A 212 9.63 -43.25 -3.01
CA TRP A 212 10.85 -42.81 -2.36
C TRP A 212 11.91 -42.46 -3.40
N THR A 213 12.29 -41.19 -3.46
CA THR A 213 13.29 -40.67 -4.39
C THR A 213 14.47 -40.13 -3.60
N ARG A 214 15.68 -40.48 -4.02
CA ARG A 214 16.92 -40.03 -3.39
C ARG A 214 17.21 -38.57 -3.74
N GLY A 215 17.78 -37.86 -2.79
CA GLY A 215 18.26 -36.50 -2.97
C GLY A 215 19.18 -36.06 -1.84
N GLN A 216 19.58 -34.79 -1.90
CA GLN A 216 20.43 -34.14 -0.91
C GLN A 216 19.69 -32.97 -0.28
N VAL A 217 19.81 -32.82 1.04
CA VAL A 217 19.30 -31.64 1.75
C VAL A 217 20.13 -30.42 1.34
N VAL A 218 19.50 -29.40 0.78
CA VAL A 218 20.17 -28.17 0.30
C VAL A 218 19.87 -26.94 1.16
N ALA A 219 18.76 -26.95 1.90
CA ALA A 219 18.44 -25.92 2.88
C ALA A 219 17.64 -26.48 4.05
N LEU A 220 17.74 -25.84 5.21
CA LEU A 220 16.94 -26.12 6.40
C LEU A 220 15.95 -24.99 6.63
N ASN A 221 14.80 -25.28 7.25
CA ASN A 221 13.76 -24.29 7.55
C ASN A 221 13.36 -23.47 6.31
N TYR A 222 13.21 -24.18 5.19
CA TYR A 222 12.87 -23.62 3.89
C TYR A 222 11.46 -23.02 3.88
N ARG A 223 11.27 -21.95 3.10
CA ARG A 223 9.98 -21.31 2.88
C ARG A 223 9.86 -20.80 1.45
N GLU A 224 8.63 -20.77 0.95
CA GLU A 224 8.28 -20.07 -0.28
C GLU A 224 7.88 -18.62 0.03
N ASP A 225 7.92 -17.75 -0.98
CA ASP A 225 7.58 -16.33 -0.82
C ASP A 225 6.10 -16.11 -0.49
N ASP A 226 5.22 -16.99 -0.99
CA ASP A 226 3.76 -16.95 -0.82
C ASP A 226 3.27 -17.67 0.45
N TRP A 227 4.16 -18.27 1.25
CA TRP A 227 3.78 -18.94 2.50
C TRP A 227 3.55 -17.95 3.63
N ASP A 228 2.57 -18.29 4.48
CA ASP A 228 2.37 -17.63 5.77
C ASP A 228 3.69 -17.50 6.53
N VAL A 229 3.87 -16.38 7.24
CA VAL A 229 5.14 -16.02 7.90
C VAL A 229 5.62 -17.08 8.90
N ASP A 230 4.69 -17.84 9.49
CA ASP A 230 4.95 -18.91 10.45
C ASP A 230 5.14 -20.29 9.80
N ARG A 231 4.92 -20.42 8.49
CA ARG A 231 5.04 -21.68 7.78
C ARG A 231 6.46 -21.86 7.22
N VAL A 232 7.15 -22.87 7.74
CA VAL A 232 8.46 -23.34 7.26
C VAL A 232 8.48 -24.87 7.14
N ALA A 233 9.10 -25.34 6.06
CA ALA A 233 9.41 -26.74 5.80
C ALA A 233 10.78 -27.08 6.40
N PRO A 234 10.91 -28.19 7.15
CA PRO A 234 12.19 -28.58 7.73
C PRO A 234 13.35 -28.66 6.73
N TYR A 235 13.10 -29.17 5.52
CA TYR A 235 14.15 -29.43 4.53
C TYR A 235 13.71 -29.01 3.13
N GLN A 236 14.58 -28.31 2.42
CA GLN A 236 14.58 -28.30 0.95
C GLN A 236 15.53 -29.40 0.47
N ILE A 237 15.08 -30.22 -0.47
CA ILE A 237 15.79 -31.40 -0.96
C ILE A 237 15.93 -31.28 -2.47
N MET A 238 17.15 -31.37 -2.97
CA MET A 238 17.44 -31.51 -4.39
C MET A 238 17.51 -33.00 -4.72
N LEU A 239 16.56 -33.47 -5.52
CA LEU A 239 16.51 -34.85 -6.00
C LEU A 239 17.66 -35.12 -6.99
N ASP A 240 18.00 -36.40 -7.19
CA ASP A 240 19.07 -36.82 -8.12
C ASP A 240 18.81 -36.37 -9.58
N ASP A 241 17.55 -36.12 -9.94
CA ASP A 241 17.15 -35.56 -11.24
C ASP A 241 17.22 -34.03 -11.32
N SER A 242 17.81 -33.39 -10.29
CA SER A 242 17.92 -31.93 -10.11
C SER A 242 16.60 -31.20 -9.81
N THR A 243 15.50 -31.90 -9.55
CA THR A 243 14.26 -31.28 -9.10
C THR A 243 14.38 -30.84 -7.64
N LEU A 244 13.98 -29.60 -7.35
CA LEU A 244 13.85 -29.11 -5.97
C LEU A 244 12.47 -29.43 -5.42
N ILE A 245 12.44 -30.10 -4.28
CA ILE A 245 11.23 -30.36 -3.49
C ILE A 245 11.47 -29.92 -2.05
N PHE A 246 10.42 -29.96 -1.23
CA PHE A 246 10.56 -29.78 0.22
C PHE A 246 9.88 -30.91 0.98
N ALA A 247 10.43 -31.27 2.14
CA ALA A 247 9.78 -32.16 3.07
C ALA A 247 8.90 -31.34 4.02
N PRO A 248 7.58 -31.58 4.09
CA PRO A 248 6.68 -30.76 4.91
C PRO A 248 6.86 -30.98 6.41
N LEU A 249 7.44 -32.11 6.82
CA LEU A 249 7.65 -32.52 8.21
C LEU A 249 9.00 -33.23 8.35
N ASP A 250 9.58 -33.18 9.55
CA ASP A 250 10.74 -33.99 9.91
C ASP A 250 10.27 -35.33 10.48
N ASP A 251 9.79 -36.20 9.59
CA ASP A 251 9.15 -37.47 9.97
C ASP A 251 9.49 -38.57 8.95
N ASP A 252 9.73 -39.80 9.41
CA ASP A 252 10.08 -40.95 8.56
C ASP A 252 9.01 -41.30 7.52
N ARG A 253 7.80 -40.75 7.64
CA ARG A 253 6.74 -40.88 6.62
C ARG A 253 7.01 -40.05 5.36
N VAL A 254 7.85 -39.02 5.45
CA VAL A 254 8.10 -38.10 4.33
C VAL A 254 9.58 -37.90 4.02
N VAL A 255 10.47 -38.10 4.99
CA VAL A 255 11.92 -37.98 4.81
C VAL A 255 12.67 -38.95 5.73
N ARG A 256 13.59 -39.72 5.14
CA ARG A 256 14.43 -40.68 5.85
C ARG A 256 15.86 -40.66 5.34
N LYS A 257 16.79 -41.20 6.13
CA LYS A 257 18.19 -41.34 5.73
C LYS A 257 18.31 -42.23 4.48
N ALA A 258 19.08 -41.79 3.48
CA ALA A 258 19.37 -42.61 2.31
C ALA A 258 20.32 -43.77 2.69
N LEU A 259 20.01 -44.96 2.16
CA LEU A 259 20.87 -46.15 2.28
C LEU A 259 22.08 -46.08 1.32
#